data_AF-A0A2S7VDB9-F1
#
_entry.id   AF-A0A2S7VDB9-F1
#
_cell.length_a   1.000
_cell.length_b   1.000
_cell.length_c   1.000
_cell.angle_alpha   90.00
_cell.angle_beta   90.00
_cell.angle_gamma   90.00
#
_symmetry.space_group_name_H-M   'P 1'
#
loop_
_entity.id
_entity.type
_entity.pdbx_description
1 polymer ?
#
loop_
_entity_poly.entity_id
_entity_poly.type
_entity_poly.pdbx_seq_one_letter_code
_entity_poly.pdbx_strand_id
1 'polypeptide(L)' 'MALADVYDALISKRVYKPAFTHKQAKAIILEGEGSHFDPQVVQAFLAVEDLFVEIAATYKDGKSVEHELERESFIASPA' A
#
# COMPACT_ATOMS: atom_id res chain seq x y z
N MET A 1 4.19 -1.86 -16.63
CA MET A 1 3.92 -1.17 -15.34
C MET A 1 4.92 -1.66 -14.33
N ALA A 2 5.34 -0.82 -13.37
CA ALA A 2 6.30 -1.23 -12.36
C ALA A 2 5.67 -2.24 -11.37
N LEU A 3 6.47 -3.16 -10.83
CA LEU A 3 6.03 -4.14 -9.83
C LEU A 3 5.41 -3.45 -8.60
N ALA A 4 6.03 -2.35 -8.14
CA ALA A 4 5.58 -1.61 -6.97
C ALA A 4 4.14 -1.07 -7.13
N ASP A 5 3.81 -0.48 -8.29
CA ASP A 5 2.47 0.02 -8.57
C ASP A 5 1.43 -1.10 -8.54
N VAL A 6 1.78 -2.27 -9.09
CA VAL A 6 0.88 -3.43 -9.11
C VAL A 6 0.70 -3.99 -7.70
N TYR A 7 1.78 -4.11 -6.93
CA TYR A 7 1.73 -4.56 -5.55
C TYR A 7 0.80 -3.67 -4.71
N ASP A 8 1.02 -2.36 -4.73
CA ASP A 8 0.23 -1.40 -3.97
C ASP A 8 -1.26 -1.45 -4.36
N ALA A 9 -1.52 -1.51 -5.67
CA ALA A 9 -2.86 -1.63 -6.21
C ALA A 9 -3.59 -2.94 -5.84
N LEU A 10 -2.85 -4.01 -5.52
CA LEU A 10 -3.38 -5.29 -5.06
C LEU A 10 -3.71 -5.27 -3.56
N ILE A 11 -2.87 -4.63 -2.74
CA ILE A 11 -3.03 -4.61 -1.27
C ILE A 11 -3.88 -3.44 -0.76
N SER A 12 -4.20 -2.48 -1.61
CA SER A 12 -5.07 -1.35 -1.29
C SER A 12 -6.55 -1.70 -1.42
N LYS A 13 -7.37 -1.26 -0.46
CA LYS A 13 -8.82 -1.51 -0.47
C LYS A 13 -9.47 -0.67 -1.55
N ARG A 14 -10.27 -1.29 -2.42
CA ARG A 14 -11.13 -0.58 -3.37
C ARG A 14 -12.57 -0.59 -2.86
N VAL A 15 -13.37 0.39 -3.27
CA VAL A 15 -14.77 0.59 -2.82
C VAL A 15 -15.61 -0.69 -2.89
N TYR A 16 -15.36 -1.53 -3.90
CA TYR A 16 -16.14 -2.73 -4.23
C TYR A 16 -15.34 -4.04 -4.18
N LYS A 17 -14.07 -4.02 -3.77
CA LYS A 17 -13.25 -5.23 -3.69
C LYS A 17 -12.35 -5.21 -2.45
N PRO A 18 -12.34 -6.28 -1.64
CA PRO A 18 -11.41 -6.37 -0.53
C PRO A 18 -9.97 -6.35 -1.05
N ALA A 19 -9.08 -5.74 -0.28
CA ALA A 19 -7.64 -5.79 -0.49
C ALA A 19 -7.16 -7.24 -0.47
N PHE A 20 -6.19 -7.56 -1.32
CA PHE A 20 -5.47 -8.83 -1.20
C PHE A 20 -4.51 -8.80 -0.01
N THR A 21 -4.28 -9.98 0.56
CA THR A 21 -3.18 -10.17 1.51
C THR A 21 -1.84 -10.11 0.78
N HIS A 22 -0.75 -9.81 1.50
CA HIS A 22 0.61 -9.88 0.96
C HIS A 22 0.87 -11.23 0.26
N LYS A 23 0.46 -12.35 0.88
CA LYS A 23 0.62 -13.70 0.30
C LYS A 23 -0.08 -13.85 -1.05
N GLN A 24 -1.28 -13.29 -1.20
CA GLN A 24 -2.02 -13.32 -2.47
C GLN A 24 -1.36 -12.42 -3.51
N ALA A 25 -0.93 -11.21 -3.12
CA ALA A 25 -0.22 -10.30 -4.02
C ALA A 25 1.10 -10.90 -4.53
N LYS A 26 1.89 -11.51 -3.63
CA LYS A 26 3.11 -12.26 -3.94
C LYS A 26 2.86 -13.37 -4.95
N ALA A 27 1.82 -14.18 -4.75
CA ALA A 27 1.50 -15.26 -5.67
C ALA A 27 1.20 -14.76 -7.09
N ILE A 28 0.45 -13.66 -7.22
CA ILE A 28 0.13 -13.02 -8.51
C ILE A 28 1.41 -12.47 -9.17
N ILE A 29 2.30 -11.86 -8.39
CA ILE A 29 3.56 -11.32 -8.89
C ILE A 29 4.48 -12.44 -9.40
N LEU A 30 4.58 -13.54 -8.65
CA LEU A 30 5.35 -14.73 -9.05
C LEU A 30 4.82 -15.37 -10.33
N GLU A 31 3.49 -15.47 -10.47
CA GLU A 31 2.87 -15.98 -11.70
C GLU A 31 3.17 -15.09 -12.93
N GLY A 32 3.40 -13.79 -12.72
CA GLY A 32 3.78 -12.84 -13.75
C GLY A 32 5.29 -12.77 -14.06
N GLU A 33 6.13 -13.55 -13.38
CA GLU A 33 7.59 -13.54 -13.59
C GLU A 33 7.95 -13.94 -15.03
N GLY A 34 8.82 -13.16 -15.68
CA GLY A 34 9.28 -13.44 -17.05
C GLY A 34 8.26 -13.12 -18.15
N SER A 35 7.03 -12.73 -17.78
CA SER A 35 5.99 -12.30 -18.72
C SER A 35 5.60 -10.83 -18.52
N HIS A 36 5.05 -10.50 -17.35
CA HIS A 36 4.64 -9.15 -16.97
C HIS A 36 5.71 -8.39 -16.19
N PHE A 37 6.60 -9.12 -15.52
CA PHE A 37 7.67 -8.57 -14.69
C PHE A 37 9.03 -9.13 -15.10
N ASP A 38 10.05 -8.29 -15.05
CA ASP A 38 11.44 -8.74 -15.20
C ASP A 38 11.79 -9.70 -14.05
N PRO A 39 12.32 -10.90 -14.32
CA PRO A 39 12.72 -11.85 -13.28
C PRO A 39 13.64 -11.24 -12.23
N GLN A 40 14.60 -10.39 -12.62
CA GLN A 40 15.52 -9.76 -11.67
C GLN A 40 14.79 -8.84 -10.70
N VAL A 41 13.73 -8.17 -11.16
CA VAL A 41 12.89 -7.30 -10.32
C VAL A 41 12.02 -8.13 -9.38
N VAL A 42 11.51 -9.28 -9.83
CA VAL A 42 10.78 -10.21 -8.96
C VAL A 42 11.69 -10.77 -7.88
N GLN A 43 12.92 -11.18 -8.23
CA GLN A 43 13.90 -11.65 -7.24
C GLN A 43 14.28 -10.56 -6.24
N ALA A 44 14.48 -9.32 -6.70
CA ALA A 44 14.72 -8.19 -5.81
C ALA A 44 13.55 -7.95 -4.85
N PHE A 45 12.30 -8.03 -5.33
CA PHE A 45 11.11 -7.94 -4.49
C PHE A 45 11.08 -9.03 -3.42
N LEU A 46 11.33 -10.30 -3.79
CA LEU A 46 11.36 -11.41 -2.83
C LEU A 46 12.42 -11.23 -1.75
N ALA A 47 13.56 -10.65 -2.10
CA ALA A 47 14.64 -10.39 -1.14
C ALA A 47 14.29 -9.33 -0.08
N VAL A 48 13.28 -8.48 -0.34
CA VAL A 48 12.88 -7.38 0.55
C VAL A 48 11.38 -7.40 0.88
N GLU A 49 10.71 -8.54 0.69
CA GLU A 49 9.26 -8.62 0.79
C GLU A 49 8.72 -8.29 2.19
N ASP A 50 9.50 -8.58 3.23
CA ASP A 50 9.16 -8.21 4.61
C ASP A 50 9.10 -6.69 4.79
N LEU A 51 10.00 -5.94 4.14
CA LEU A 51 9.98 -4.47 4.17
C LEU A 51 8.72 -3.93 3.46
N PHE A 52 8.26 -4.59 2.40
CA PHE A 52 6.99 -4.24 1.75
C PHE A 52 5.81 -4.42 2.71
N VAL A 53 5.81 -5.48 3.52
CA VAL A 53 4.77 -5.71 4.54
C VAL A 53 4.81 -4.64 5.62
N GLU A 54 6.00 -4.29 6.11
CA GLU A 54 6.20 -3.25 7.14
C GLU A 54 5.73 -1.87 6.66
N ILE A 55 6.11 -1.47 5.44
CA ILE A 55 5.70 -0.21 4.82
C ILE A 55 4.17 -0.20 4.65
N ALA A 56 3.59 -1.26 4.10
CA ALA A 56 2.15 -1.36 3.92
C ALA A 56 1.37 -1.30 5.24
N ALA A 57 1.91 -1.89 6.31
CA ALA A 57 1.32 -1.81 7.65
C ALA A 57 1.44 -0.41 8.26
N THR A 58 2.55 0.29 8.01
CA THR A 58 2.82 1.63 8.52
C THR A 58 1.93 2.68 7.87
N TYR A 59 1.77 2.62 6.54
CA TYR A 59 1.10 3.63 5.73
C TYR A 59 -0.32 3.24 5.29
N LYS A 60 -0.93 2.24 5.92
CA LYS A 60 -2.27 1.79 5.57
C LYS A 60 -3.29 2.93 5.69
N ASP A 61 -4.05 3.17 4.61
CA ASP A 61 -5.15 4.14 4.60
C ASP A 61 -6.10 3.90 5.78
N GLY A 62 -6.21 4.91 6.66
CA GLY A 62 -6.97 4.85 7.91
C GLY A 62 -6.23 5.34 9.14
N LYS A 63 -4.91 5.55 9.09
CA LYS A 63 -4.21 6.40 10.07
C LYS A 63 -4.20 7.84 9.55
N SER A 64 -5.35 8.50 9.58
CA SER A 64 -5.38 9.95 9.61
C SER A 64 -4.68 10.37 10.89
N VAL A 65 -3.41 10.76 10.79
CA VAL A 65 -2.79 11.61 11.80
C VAL A 65 -3.74 12.79 11.96
N GLU A 66 -4.22 12.94 13.19
CA GLU A 66 -5.16 13.94 13.67
C GLU A 66 -5.04 15.28 12.90
N HIS A 67 -5.96 15.49 11.95
CA HIS A 67 -6.38 16.84 11.55
C HIS A 67 -7.40 17.38 12.59
N GLU A 68 -7.13 17.15 13.87
CA GLU A 68 -7.99 17.56 15.00
C GLU A 68 -7.51 18.87 15.65
N LEU A 69 -6.33 19.39 15.29
CA LEU A 69 -5.79 20.63 15.89
C LEU A 69 -6.11 21.93 15.14
N GLU A 70 -6.79 21.91 13.99
CA GLU A 70 -7.13 23.15 13.28
C GLU A 70 -8.60 23.60 13.42
N ARG A 71 -9.51 22.74 13.91
CA ARG A 71 -10.94 23.10 14.00
C ARG A 71 -11.35 23.83 15.28
N GLU A 72 -10.56 23.77 16.35
CA GLU A 72 -10.89 24.49 17.59
C GLU A 72 -10.43 25.96 17.60
N SER A 73 -9.54 26.37 16.70
CA SER A 73 -9.05 27.76 16.65
C SER A 73 -10.03 28.74 15.97
N PHE A 74 -11.03 28.25 15.24
CA PHE A 74 -11.92 29.12 14.43
C PHE A 74 -13.28 29.43 15.10
N ILE A 75 -13.61 28.84 16.25
CA ILE A 75 -14.90 29.07 16.94
C ILE A 75 -14.76 29.97 18.19
N ALA A 76 -13.55 30.42 18.54
CA ALA A 76 -13.31 31.34 19.64
C ALA A 76 -12.81 32.72 19.17
N SER A 77 -13.69 33.47 18.50
CA SER A 77 -13.61 34.94 18.54
C SER A 77 -15.02 35.53 18.54
N PRO A 78 -15.54 35.90 19.73
CA PRO A 78 -16.64 36.85 19.81
C PRO A 78 -16.04 38.27 19.79
N ALA A 79 -16.38 39.04 18.77
CA ALA A 79 -16.34 40.51 18.79
C ALA A 79 -17.47 41.03 17.88
#